data_AF-A0A395NK36-F1
#
_entry.id   AF-A0A395NK36-F1
#
_cell.length_a   1.000
_cell.length_b   1.000
_cell.length_c   1.000
_cell.angle_alpha   90.00
_cell.angle_beta   90.00
_cell.angle_gamma   90.00
#
_symmetry.space_group_name_H-M   'P 1'
#
loop_
_entity.id
_entity.type
_entity.pdbx_description
1 polymer ?
#
loop_
_entity_poly.entity_id
_entity_poly.type
_entity_poly.pdbx_seq_one_letter_code
_entity_poly.pdbx_strand_id
1 'polypeptide(L)'
;MVLCTYYETPYLLSRCKDTVISKHDETLQEKLAIRFIQWGGAVTVVPSADIETAVNKLGQSLRQDTGAYEFILFAMSGSTIIATYIGSEFDKIGSMGMIQRSREHIKDLSGTTKAAVEICRITGGSTFGVIADFTGEIAFVQQVLWNWSNAVCLPSTISASF
;
A
#
# COMPACT_ATOMS: atom_id res chain seq x y z
N MET A 1 9.09 -34.08 3.65
CA MET A 1 10.35 -33.59 3.04
C MET A 1 10.66 -32.26 3.70
N VAL A 2 11.79 -32.12 4.38
CA VAL A 2 12.16 -30.92 5.14
C VAL A 2 13.34 -30.27 4.43
N LEU A 3 13.24 -28.98 4.11
CA LEU A 3 14.38 -28.17 3.67
C LEU A 3 14.90 -27.37 4.87
N CYS A 4 16.15 -27.62 5.24
CA CYS A 4 16.93 -26.76 6.11
C CYS A 4 18.05 -26.13 5.28
N THR A 5 18.07 -24.80 5.18
CA THR A 5 19.22 -24.05 4.64
C THR A 5 20.09 -23.55 5.78
N TYR A 6 21.41 -23.50 5.54
CA TYR A 6 22.44 -23.45 6.57
C TYR A 6 23.30 -22.19 6.40
N TYR A 7 23.50 -21.42 7.46
CA TYR A 7 24.44 -20.30 7.56
C TYR A 7 24.97 -20.20 9.00
N GLU A 8 26.10 -19.52 9.19
CA GLU A 8 26.99 -19.67 10.35
C GLU A 8 27.40 -18.30 10.93
N THR A 9 27.77 -18.11 12.20
CA THR A 9 28.03 -19.02 13.37
C THR A 9 27.99 -18.17 14.67
N PRO A 10 28.29 -18.66 15.91
CA PRO A 10 28.33 -20.00 16.51
C PRO A 10 27.76 -20.02 17.97
N TYR A 11 26.46 -20.22 18.22
CA TYR A 11 26.00 -20.53 19.59
C TYR A 11 24.97 -21.66 19.65
N LEU A 12 25.38 -22.68 20.41
CA LEU A 12 24.74 -23.96 20.67
C LEU A 12 23.26 -23.86 21.09
N LEU A 13 22.37 -24.62 20.43
CA LEU A 13 21.89 -25.91 20.98
C LEU A 13 20.90 -26.62 20.04
N SER A 14 21.19 -27.88 19.75
CA SER A 14 20.32 -28.78 18.99
C SER A 14 19.17 -29.33 19.84
N ARG A 15 17.93 -28.90 19.58
CA ARG A 15 16.71 -29.61 19.99
C ARG A 15 15.57 -29.49 18.97
N CYS A 16 15.54 -30.39 17.99
CA CYS A 16 14.27 -30.82 17.43
C CYS A 16 13.57 -31.69 18.50
N LYS A 17 12.60 -31.13 19.22
CA LYS A 17 11.69 -31.90 20.08
C LYS A 17 10.29 -31.28 20.08
N ASP A 18 9.31 -32.11 19.79
CA ASP A 18 7.90 -31.81 19.97
C ASP A 18 7.59 -31.59 21.47
N THR A 19 7.07 -30.43 21.84
CA THR A 19 6.33 -30.23 23.10
C THR A 19 5.37 -29.06 22.99
N VAL A 20 4.07 -29.39 23.07
CA VAL A 20 2.95 -28.67 23.68
C VAL A 20 3.08 -27.14 23.92
N ILE A 21 2.17 -26.41 23.27
CA ILE A 21 1.69 -25.03 23.50
C ILE A 21 2.15 -24.39 24.82
N SER A 22 3.02 -23.37 24.70
CA SER A 22 3.21 -22.34 25.72
C SER A 22 2.52 -21.05 25.27
N LYS A 23 1.61 -20.51 26.09
CA LYS A 23 1.08 -19.15 25.94
C LYS A 23 2.12 -18.12 26.38
N HIS A 24 3.06 -17.77 25.50
CA HIS A 24 3.78 -16.49 25.52
C HIS A 24 4.66 -16.38 24.27
N ASP A 25 4.16 -15.68 23.24
CA ASP A 25 4.83 -14.52 22.59
C ASP A 25 3.90 -13.94 21.50
N GLU A 26 2.84 -13.25 21.92
CA GLU A 26 1.95 -12.49 21.00
C GLU A 26 2.41 -11.04 20.82
N THR A 27 3.72 -10.78 20.96
CA THR A 27 4.25 -9.41 21.16
C THR A 27 5.15 -8.87 20.04
N LEU A 28 5.48 -9.66 19.01
CA LEU A 28 6.35 -9.21 17.90
C LEU A 28 5.95 -9.74 16.50
N GLN A 29 4.66 -10.00 16.27
CA GLN A 29 4.09 -9.91 14.92
C GLN A 29 3.09 -8.75 14.85
N GLU A 30 3.62 -7.55 14.62
CA GLU A 30 2.82 -6.45 14.07
C GLU A 30 2.45 -6.81 12.63
N LYS A 31 1.38 -7.61 12.54
CA LYS A 31 0.82 -8.18 11.32
C LYS A 31 0.54 -7.04 10.35
N LEU A 32 1.18 -7.07 9.18
CA LEU A 32 1.04 -6.07 8.11
C LEU A 32 -0.44 -5.88 7.77
N ALA A 33 -1.05 -4.85 8.37
CA ALA A 33 -2.46 -4.56 8.23
C ALA A 33 -2.65 -3.68 7.01
N ILE A 34 -3.15 -4.28 5.91
CA ILE A 34 -3.64 -3.50 4.77
C ILE A 34 -4.88 -2.75 5.25
N ARG A 35 -4.82 -1.42 5.25
CA ARG A 35 -5.92 -0.53 5.61
C ARG A 35 -6.59 -0.02 4.34
N PHE A 36 -7.91 0.00 4.36
CA PHE A 36 -8.75 0.54 3.29
C PHE A 36 -9.42 1.80 3.82
N ILE A 37 -9.24 2.92 3.13
CA ILE A 37 -9.81 4.22 3.47
C ILE A 37 -10.65 4.70 2.29
N GLN A 38 -11.79 5.31 2.58
CA GLN A 38 -12.71 5.86 1.59
C GLN A 38 -13.14 7.22 2.08
N TRP A 39 -13.44 8.16 1.19
CA TRP A 39 -14.02 9.45 1.56
C TRP A 39 -15.32 9.63 0.78
N GLY A 40 -16.44 9.54 1.50
CA GLY A 40 -17.77 9.56 0.94
C GLY A 40 -18.04 10.79 0.07
N GLY A 41 -18.92 10.64 -0.92
CA GLY A 41 -19.36 11.76 -1.75
C GLY A 41 -20.18 11.30 -2.95
N ALA A 42 -20.69 12.27 -3.72
CA ALA A 42 -21.73 12.05 -4.72
C ALA A 42 -21.25 11.43 -6.06
N VAL A 43 -20.21 10.58 -6.04
CA VAL A 43 -19.82 9.77 -7.22
C VAL A 43 -20.76 8.56 -7.28
N THR A 44 -21.69 8.61 -8.24
CA THR A 44 -22.69 7.56 -8.46
C THR A 44 -22.11 6.28 -9.06
N VAL A 45 -21.07 6.40 -9.88
CA VAL A 45 -20.32 5.28 -10.47
C VAL A 45 -18.84 5.62 -10.49
N VAL A 46 -18.00 4.74 -9.94
CA VAL A 46 -16.54 4.87 -10.00
C VAL A 46 -16.06 4.55 -11.43
N PRO A 47 -15.24 5.41 -12.07
CA PRO A 47 -14.88 5.27 -13.48
C PRO A 47 -13.80 4.19 -13.70
N SER A 48 -14.22 2.93 -13.75
CA SER A 48 -13.34 1.75 -13.84
C SER A 48 -12.33 1.80 -15.00
N ALA A 49 -12.75 2.27 -16.19
CA ALA A 49 -11.87 2.39 -17.35
C ALA A 49 -10.74 3.44 -17.16
N ASP A 50 -11.01 4.52 -16.44
CA ASP A 50 -9.99 5.53 -16.11
C ASP A 50 -9.02 5.01 -15.05
N ILE A 51 -9.51 4.27 -14.05
CA ILE A 51 -8.68 3.58 -13.06
C ILE A 51 -7.75 2.58 -13.75
N GLU A 52 -8.27 1.73 -14.63
CA GLU A 52 -7.46 0.76 -15.38
C GLU A 52 -6.39 1.45 -16.23
N THR A 53 -6.78 2.53 -16.93
CA THR A 53 -5.86 3.34 -17.75
C THR A 53 -4.75 3.98 -16.90
N ALA A 54 -5.10 4.57 -15.75
CA ALA A 54 -4.12 5.17 -14.84
C ALA A 54 -3.18 4.13 -14.21
N VAL A 55 -3.71 3.00 -13.73
CA VAL A 55 -2.90 1.91 -13.15
C VAL A 55 -1.98 1.27 -14.19
N ASN A 56 -2.43 1.14 -15.44
CA ASN A 56 -1.57 0.68 -16.53
C ASN A 56 -0.42 1.65 -16.83
N LYS A 57 -0.65 2.98 -16.76
CA LYS A 57 0.42 3.99 -16.86
C LYS A 57 1.42 3.88 -15.70
N LEU A 58 0.96 3.77 -14.45
CA LEU A 58 1.83 3.56 -13.28
C LEU A 58 2.73 2.32 -13.45
N GLY A 59 2.16 1.22 -13.95
CA GLY A 59 2.89 -0.01 -14.22
C GLY A 59 3.84 0.05 -15.43
N GLN A 60 3.73 1.05 -16.30
CA GLN A 60 4.74 1.34 -17.31
C GLN A 60 5.89 2.16 -16.70
N SER A 61 5.57 3.21 -15.93
CA SER A 61 6.56 4.04 -15.24
C SER A 61 7.46 3.24 -14.28
N LEU A 62 6.88 2.38 -13.43
CA LEU A 62 7.68 1.61 -12.45
C LEU A 62 8.66 0.61 -13.11
N ARG A 63 8.40 0.20 -14.36
CA ARG A 63 9.31 -0.66 -15.15
C ARG A 63 10.45 0.11 -15.83
N GLN A 64 10.29 1.42 -16.02
CA GLN A 64 11.29 2.29 -16.66
C GLN A 64 12.27 2.89 -15.64
N ASP A 65 11.85 2.99 -14.37
CA ASP A 65 12.66 3.51 -13.29
C ASP A 65 13.74 2.51 -12.84
N THR A 66 15.00 2.94 -12.84
CA THR A 66 16.18 2.16 -12.41
C THR A 66 16.73 2.53 -11.03
N GLY A 67 16.09 3.47 -10.33
CA GLY A 67 16.49 3.91 -8.98
C GLY A 67 16.28 2.84 -7.90
N ALA A 68 16.89 3.07 -6.73
CA ALA A 68 16.85 2.19 -5.56
C ALA A 68 16.27 2.87 -4.30
N TYR A 69 15.51 3.95 -4.48
CA TYR A 69 14.97 4.80 -3.41
C TYR A 69 13.44 4.72 -3.36
N GLU A 70 12.81 5.51 -2.50
CA GLU A 70 11.35 5.60 -2.39
C GLU A 70 10.72 6.10 -3.71
N PHE A 71 9.60 5.51 -4.13
CA PHE A 71 8.91 5.90 -5.37
C PHE A 71 7.61 6.63 -5.06
N ILE A 72 7.46 7.81 -5.68
CA ILE A 72 6.18 8.50 -5.82
C ILE A 72 5.84 8.51 -7.30
N LEU A 73 4.75 7.85 -7.67
CA LEU A 73 4.27 7.82 -9.06
C LEU A 73 2.82 8.32 -9.12
N PHE A 74 2.52 9.10 -10.16
CA PHE A 74 1.18 9.62 -10.44
C PHE A 74 0.77 9.23 -11.86
N ALA A 75 -0.51 8.92 -12.05
CA ALA A 75 -1.13 8.78 -13.35
C ALA A 75 -2.55 9.36 -13.34
N MET A 76 -2.95 9.94 -14.46
CA MET A 76 -4.27 10.55 -14.64
C MET A 76 -4.96 9.97 -15.87
N SER A 77 -6.28 9.79 -15.78
CA SER A 77 -7.19 9.50 -16.89
C SER A 77 -8.56 10.10 -16.57
N GLY A 78 -9.12 10.88 -17.50
CA GLY A 78 -10.32 11.68 -17.21
C GLY A 78 -10.08 12.62 -16.02
N SER A 79 -11.02 12.66 -15.07
CA SER A 79 -10.86 13.30 -13.76
C SER A 79 -10.17 12.40 -12.72
N THR A 80 -9.88 11.13 -13.05
CA THR A 80 -9.30 10.18 -12.10
C THR A 80 -7.80 10.37 -12.00
N ILE A 81 -7.32 10.61 -10.78
CA ILE A 81 -5.92 10.59 -10.41
C ILE A 81 -5.68 9.33 -9.58
N ILE A 82 -4.78 8.46 -10.03
CA ILE A 82 -4.23 7.38 -9.21
C ILE A 82 -2.77 7.74 -8.91
N ALA A 83 -2.38 7.70 -7.65
CA ALA A 83 -0.99 7.82 -7.26
C ALA A 83 -0.59 6.73 -6.28
N THR A 84 0.71 6.45 -6.20
CA THR A 84 1.27 5.47 -5.28
C THR A 84 2.53 6.00 -4.63
N TYR A 85 2.70 5.66 -3.36
CA TYR A 85 3.92 5.78 -2.61
C TYR A 85 4.46 4.37 -2.32
N ILE A 86 5.74 4.15 -2.59
CA ILE A 86 6.43 2.88 -2.34
C ILE A 86 7.68 3.21 -1.52
N GLY A 87 7.66 2.90 -0.23
CA GLY A 87 8.81 3.04 0.66
C GLY A 87 9.98 2.13 0.25
N SER A 88 11.18 2.51 0.66
CA SER A 88 12.45 1.84 0.30
C SER A 88 12.59 0.38 0.76
N GLU A 89 11.76 -0.08 1.71
CA GLU A 89 11.72 -1.48 2.15
C GLU A 89 10.85 -2.38 1.25
N PHE A 90 10.08 -1.81 0.31
CA PHE A 90 9.25 -2.56 -0.63
C PHE A 90 9.97 -2.77 -1.97
N ASP A 91 9.90 -4.00 -2.49
CA ASP A 91 10.44 -4.31 -3.80
C ASP A 91 9.51 -3.81 -4.93
N LYS A 92 10.09 -3.31 -6.03
CA LYS A 92 9.32 -2.80 -7.18
C LYS A 92 8.36 -3.83 -7.79
N ILE A 93 8.76 -5.11 -7.82
CA ILE A 93 8.03 -6.17 -8.52
C ILE A 93 6.80 -6.58 -7.72
N GLY A 94 6.96 -6.84 -6.41
CA GLY A 94 5.88 -7.09 -5.46
C GLY A 94 4.94 -5.90 -5.33
N SER A 95 5.47 -4.67 -5.38
CA SER A 95 4.66 -3.44 -5.37
C SER A 95 3.68 -3.35 -6.54
N MET A 96 4.04 -3.81 -7.74
CA MET A 96 3.06 -3.92 -8.83
C MET A 96 1.90 -4.85 -8.48
N GLY A 97 2.16 -5.97 -7.81
CA GLY A 97 1.12 -6.87 -7.32
C GLY A 97 0.18 -6.18 -6.32
N MET A 98 0.72 -5.32 -5.44
CA MET A 98 -0.06 -4.55 -4.48
C MET A 98 -0.89 -3.44 -5.17
N ILE A 99 -0.34 -2.75 -6.17
CA ILE A 99 -1.07 -1.75 -6.97
C ILE A 99 -2.24 -2.41 -7.72
N GLN A 100 -2.04 -3.59 -8.31
CA GLN A 100 -3.10 -4.32 -9.03
C GLN A 100 -4.21 -4.83 -8.10
N ARG A 101 -3.89 -5.29 -6.88
CA ARG A 101 -4.91 -5.62 -5.85
C ARG A 101 -5.63 -4.37 -5.34
N SER A 102 -4.93 -3.26 -5.18
CA SER A 102 -5.53 -1.98 -4.76
C SER A 102 -6.53 -1.48 -5.80
N ARG A 103 -6.17 -1.56 -7.09
CA ARG A 103 -7.09 -1.34 -8.23
C ARG A 103 -8.34 -2.22 -8.13
N GLU A 104 -8.17 -3.51 -7.86
CA GLU A 104 -9.27 -4.46 -7.76
C GLU A 104 -10.21 -4.17 -6.60
N HIS A 105 -9.71 -3.67 -5.46
CA HIS A 105 -10.58 -3.18 -4.40
C HIS A 105 -11.28 -1.86 -4.78
N ILE A 106 -10.53 -0.91 -5.32
CA ILE A 106 -11.01 0.47 -5.58
C ILE A 106 -12.08 0.51 -6.68
N LYS A 107 -11.97 -0.32 -7.73
CA LYS A 107 -12.94 -0.38 -8.84
C LYS A 107 -14.34 -0.84 -8.40
N ASP A 108 -14.42 -1.65 -7.32
CA ASP A 108 -15.66 -2.26 -6.83
C ASP A 108 -16.39 -1.35 -5.81
N LEU A 109 -15.87 -0.15 -5.58
CA LEU A 109 -16.45 0.85 -4.67
C LEU A 109 -17.56 1.68 -5.34
N SER A 110 -18.42 2.27 -4.50
CA SER A 110 -19.47 3.20 -4.91
C SER A 110 -19.72 4.24 -3.82
N GLY A 111 -20.31 5.40 -4.15
CA GLY A 111 -20.63 6.45 -3.18
C GLY A 111 -19.43 7.15 -2.54
N THR A 112 -18.26 7.07 -3.17
CA THR A 112 -16.98 7.59 -2.66
C THR A 112 -16.27 8.44 -3.71
N THR A 113 -15.74 9.59 -3.31
CA THR A 113 -14.99 10.50 -4.21
C THR A 113 -13.50 10.20 -4.26
N LYS A 114 -12.98 9.64 -3.18
CA LYS A 114 -11.58 9.23 -3.01
C LYS A 114 -11.52 7.86 -2.36
N ALA A 115 -10.47 7.08 -2.61
CA ALA A 115 -10.22 5.82 -1.93
C ALA A 115 -8.72 5.53 -1.84
N ALA A 116 -8.24 5.07 -0.68
CA ALA A 116 -6.85 4.70 -0.48
C ALA A 116 -6.73 3.27 0.05
N VAL A 117 -5.63 2.62 -0.33
CA VAL A 117 -5.16 1.36 0.25
C VAL A 117 -3.75 1.62 0.75
N GLU A 118 -3.48 1.37 2.03
CA GLU A 118 -2.14 1.57 2.60
C GLU A 118 -1.70 0.38 3.45
N ILE A 119 -0.38 0.21 3.52
CA ILE A 119 0.34 -0.47 4.58
C ILE A 119 1.16 0.64 5.22
N CYS A 120 0.71 1.17 6.36
CA CYS A 120 1.43 2.22 7.06
C CYS A 120 2.14 1.67 8.29
N ARG A 121 3.34 2.19 8.54
CA ARG A 121 4.26 1.78 9.61
C ARG A 121 5.04 3.00 10.14
N ILE A 122 5.89 2.74 11.12
CA ILE A 122 6.66 3.75 11.87
C ILE A 122 7.67 4.53 11.00
N THR A 123 8.00 4.05 9.79
CA THR A 123 8.94 4.73 8.86
C THR A 123 8.34 4.92 7.47
N GLY A 124 8.79 5.97 6.76
CA GLY A 124 8.45 6.18 5.34
C GLY A 124 8.96 5.03 4.47
N GLY A 125 10.15 4.49 4.79
CA GLY A 125 10.71 3.32 4.12
C GLY A 125 9.83 2.06 4.22
N SER A 126 9.13 1.87 5.34
CA SER A 126 8.21 0.74 5.58
C SER A 126 6.74 1.05 5.26
N THR A 127 6.46 2.17 4.59
CA THR A 127 5.10 2.56 4.16
C THR A 127 4.87 2.27 2.67
N PHE A 128 3.70 1.72 2.34
CA PHE A 128 3.20 1.57 0.96
C PHE A 128 1.80 2.15 0.89
N GLY A 129 1.48 2.84 -0.19
CA GLY A 129 0.17 3.44 -0.39
C GLY A 129 -0.25 3.53 -1.85
N VAL A 130 -1.54 3.38 -2.11
CA VAL A 130 -2.21 3.72 -3.37
C VAL A 130 -3.40 4.60 -3.03
N ILE A 131 -3.47 5.78 -3.63
CA ILE A 131 -4.57 6.73 -3.49
C ILE A 131 -5.24 6.92 -4.86
N ALA A 132 -6.56 6.91 -4.86
CA ALA A 132 -7.42 7.26 -5.97
C ALA A 132 -8.26 8.49 -5.61
N ASP A 133 -8.29 9.48 -6.49
CA ASP A 133 -9.22 10.62 -6.45
C ASP A 133 -9.99 10.65 -7.78
N PHE A 134 -11.32 10.61 -7.73
CA PHE A 134 -12.17 10.60 -8.94
C PHE A 134 -12.63 12.01 -9.36
N THR A 135 -12.26 13.03 -8.58
CA THR A 135 -12.70 14.42 -8.71
C THR A 135 -11.68 15.33 -9.41
N GLY A 136 -10.42 14.88 -9.54
CA GLY A 136 -9.31 15.65 -10.10
C GLY A 136 -8.56 16.47 -9.05
N GLU A 137 -8.76 16.22 -7.77
CA GLU A 137 -8.24 17.05 -6.67
C GLU A 137 -6.77 16.71 -6.35
N ILE A 138 -5.86 17.16 -7.22
CA ILE A 138 -4.43 16.85 -7.12
C ILE A 138 -3.79 17.29 -5.78
N ALA A 139 -4.27 18.37 -5.17
CA ALA A 139 -3.78 18.85 -3.88
C ALA A 139 -3.99 17.84 -2.75
N PHE A 140 -5.17 17.21 -2.70
CA PHE A 140 -5.46 16.13 -1.75
C PHE A 140 -4.54 14.93 -1.98
N VAL A 141 -4.35 14.51 -3.23
CA VAL A 141 -3.45 13.41 -3.60
C VAL A 141 -2.00 13.70 -3.18
N GLN A 142 -1.52 14.92 -3.40
CA GLN A 142 -0.19 15.36 -2.97
C GLN A 142 -0.04 15.34 -1.44
N GLN A 143 -1.06 15.79 -0.69
CA GLN A 143 -1.04 15.74 0.77
C GLN A 143 -0.99 14.31 1.31
N VAL A 144 -1.72 13.38 0.72
CA VAL A 144 -1.69 11.95 1.08
C VAL A 144 -0.29 11.35 0.88
N LEU A 145 0.35 11.62 -0.26
CA LEU A 145 1.70 11.12 -0.54
C LEU A 145 2.76 11.74 0.37
N TRP A 146 2.62 13.03 0.70
CA TRP A 146 3.46 13.72 1.68
C TRP A 146 3.35 13.12 3.08
N ASN A 147 2.14 12.74 3.50
CA ASN A 147 1.94 12.04 4.77
C ASN A 147 2.69 10.70 4.78
N TRP A 148 2.54 9.88 3.73
CA TRP A 148 3.25 8.60 3.63
C TRP A 148 4.77 8.71 3.60
N SER A 149 5.35 9.70 2.90
CA SER A 149 6.80 9.95 2.93
C SER A 149 7.32 10.38 4.30
N ASN A 150 6.45 10.89 5.17
CA ASN A 150 6.76 11.27 6.54
C ASN A 150 6.30 10.22 7.59
N ALA A 151 5.99 8.98 7.17
CA ALA A 151 5.47 7.90 8.02
C ALA A 151 4.14 8.22 8.72
N VAL A 152 3.36 9.17 8.21
CA VAL A 152 2.07 9.57 8.75
C VAL A 152 0.97 8.75 8.09
N CYS A 153 0.34 7.87 8.88
CA CYS A 153 -0.77 7.05 8.41
C CYS A 153 -2.04 7.88 8.21
N LEU A 154 -2.87 7.47 7.24
CA LEU A 154 -4.16 8.12 7.03
C LEU A 154 -5.12 7.87 8.22
N PRO A 155 -6.00 8.82 8.56
CA PRO A 155 -6.95 8.64 9.65
C PRO A 155 -7.93 7.48 9.35
N SER A 156 -8.17 6.62 10.35
CA SER A 156 -9.07 5.45 10.23
C SER A 156 -10.54 5.81 10.02
N THR A 157 -10.89 7.08 10.27
CA THR A 157 -12.26 7.55 10.38
C THR A 157 -12.47 8.76 9.48
N ILE A 158 -13.53 8.72 8.67
CA ILE A 158 -14.04 9.86 7.93
C ILE A 158 -14.66 10.84 8.94
N SER A 159 -13.87 11.74 9.51
CA SER A 159 -14.43 12.98 10.02
C SER A 159 -14.67 13.90 8.83
N ALA A 160 -15.92 13.91 8.35
CA ALA A 160 -16.41 14.99 7.52
C ALA A 160 -16.56 16.25 8.39
N SER A 161 -15.46 16.97 8.55
CA SER A 161 -15.40 18.30 9.16
C SER A 161 -14.79 19.25 8.15
N PHE A 162 -15.66 20.16 7.68
CA PHE A 162 -15.48 21.17 6.63
C PHE A 162 -14.19 22.00 6.74
#